data_AF-L0DSB8-F1
#
_entry.id   AF-L0DSB8-F1
#
_cell.length_a   1.000
_cell.length_b   1.000
_cell.length_c   1.000
_cell.angle_alpha   90.00
_cell.angle_beta   90.00
_cell.angle_gamma   90.00
#
_symmetry.space_group_name_H-M   'P 1'
#
loop_
_entity.id
_entity.type
_entity.pdbx_description
1 polymer ?
#
loop_
_entity_poly.entity_id
_entity_poly.type
_entity_poly.pdbx_seq_one_letter_code
_entity_poly.pdbx_strand_id
1 'polypeptide(L)'
;MFPKAVTPHEVVRYTNQFRNAQGIPPLTVNPALNAATLARAQDMKTHRYFAHRNPDAGEGPRDAIKAVGHVAKVSAVNIARGNR
;
A
#
# COMPACT_ATOMS: atom_id res chain seq x y z
N MET A 1 -18.70 15.85 -14.05
CA MET A 1 -18.56 14.49 -13.48
C MET A 1 -17.21 14.43 -12.79
N PHE A 2 -17.16 14.29 -11.47
CA PHE A 2 -15.87 14.14 -10.76
C PHE A 2 -15.34 12.72 -11.00
N PRO A 3 -14.03 12.52 -11.22
CA PRO A 3 -13.47 11.19 -11.35
C PRO A 3 -13.69 10.42 -10.04
N LYS A 4 -14.05 9.15 -10.19
CA LYS A 4 -14.35 8.24 -9.06
C LYS A 4 -13.05 7.93 -8.33
N ALA A 5 -13.03 8.14 -7.02
CA ALA A 5 -11.87 7.80 -6.19
C ALA A 5 -11.49 6.33 -6.38
N VAL A 6 -10.19 6.06 -6.63
CA VAL A 6 -9.68 4.69 -6.77
C VAL A 6 -9.82 3.95 -5.43
N THR A 7 -10.55 2.84 -5.45
CA THR A 7 -10.73 1.98 -4.28
C THR A 7 -9.59 0.97 -4.14
N PRO A 8 -9.30 0.44 -2.92
CA PRO A 8 -8.32 -0.64 -2.75
C PRO A 8 -8.59 -1.87 -3.64
N HIS A 9 -9.88 -2.19 -3.86
CA HIS A 9 -10.28 -3.26 -4.76
C HIS A 9 -9.92 -2.97 -6.22
N GLU A 10 -10.11 -1.74 -6.70
CA GLU A 10 -9.69 -1.33 -8.05
C GLU A 10 -8.18 -1.37 -8.21
N VAL A 11 -7.39 -0.97 -7.21
CA VAL A 11 -5.93 -1.09 -7.25
C VAL A 11 -5.50 -2.54 -7.46
N VAL A 12 -6.05 -3.48 -6.68
CA VAL A 12 -5.72 -4.90 -6.80
C VAL A 12 -6.17 -5.45 -8.16
N ARG A 13 -7.40 -5.11 -8.59
CA ARG A 13 -7.96 -5.56 -9.88
C ARG A 13 -7.09 -5.12 -11.05
N TYR A 14 -6.76 -3.82 -11.14
CA TYR A 14 -5.93 -3.29 -12.23
C TYR A 14 -4.50 -3.80 -12.16
N THR A 15 -3.94 -3.97 -10.96
CA THR A 15 -2.62 -4.59 -10.78
C THR A 15 -2.61 -6.02 -11.30
N ASN A 16 -3.60 -6.83 -10.96
CA ASN A 16 -3.70 -8.21 -11.42
C ASN A 16 -4.01 -8.31 -12.92
N GLN A 17 -4.78 -7.37 -13.48
CA GLN A 17 -4.98 -7.28 -14.93
C GLN A 17 -3.64 -7.04 -15.65
N PHE A 18 -2.82 -6.10 -15.15
CA PHE A 18 -1.50 -5.85 -15.71
C PHE A 18 -0.57 -7.07 -15.56
N ARG A 19 -0.54 -7.72 -14.40
CA ARG A 19 0.25 -8.95 -14.16
C ARG A 19 -0.14 -10.06 -15.13
N ASN A 20 -1.44 -10.28 -15.32
CA ASN A 20 -1.94 -11.30 -16.24
C ASN A 20 -1.53 -11.01 -17.69
N ALA A 21 -1.60 -9.75 -18.13
CA ALA A 21 -1.13 -9.35 -19.46
C ALA A 21 0.37 -9.59 -19.69
N GLN A 22 1.15 -9.75 -18.61
CA GLN A 22 2.57 -10.06 -18.63
C GLN A 22 2.86 -11.55 -18.33
N GLY A 23 1.84 -12.40 -18.21
CA GLY A 23 2.01 -13.82 -17.84
C GLY A 23 2.44 -14.06 -16.39
N ILE A 24 2.26 -13.07 -15.50
CA ILE A 24 2.66 -13.13 -14.09
C ILE A 24 1.45 -13.54 -13.24
N PRO A 25 1.56 -14.52 -12.31
CA PRO A 25 0.46 -14.93 -11.44
C PRO A 25 -0.15 -13.76 -10.63
N PRO A 26 -1.48 -13.75 -10.42
CA PRO A 26 -2.14 -12.68 -9.69
C PRO A 26 -1.72 -12.63 -8.22
N LEU A 27 -1.79 -11.45 -7.62
CA LEU A 27 -1.64 -11.24 -6.19
C LEU A 27 -2.94 -11.58 -5.45
N THR A 28 -2.80 -12.16 -4.26
CA THR A 28 -3.90 -12.39 -3.31
C THR A 28 -3.94 -11.26 -2.28
N VAL A 29 -5.14 -10.79 -1.96
CA VAL A 29 -5.36 -9.78 -0.92
C VAL A 29 -5.06 -10.38 0.46
N ASN A 30 -4.29 -9.66 1.28
CA ASN A 30 -4.06 -9.99 2.68
C ASN A 30 -4.64 -8.88 3.57
N PRO A 31 -5.66 -9.17 4.40
CA PRO A 31 -6.28 -8.17 5.26
C PRO A 31 -5.32 -7.48 6.24
N ALA A 32 -4.33 -8.19 6.78
CA ALA A 32 -3.33 -7.60 7.68
C ALA A 32 -2.47 -6.56 6.95
N LEU A 33 -2.06 -6.85 5.70
CA LEU A 33 -1.32 -5.88 4.87
C LEU A 33 -2.17 -4.66 4.50
N ASN A 34 -3.48 -4.83 4.30
CA ASN A 34 -4.39 -3.70 4.11
C ASN A 34 -4.45 -2.81 5.35
N ALA A 35 -4.56 -3.41 6.54
CA ALA A 35 -4.57 -2.66 7.80
C ALA A 35 -3.26 -1.87 8.01
N ALA A 36 -2.11 -2.52 7.82
CA ALA A 36 -0.80 -1.86 7.90
C ALA A 36 -0.65 -0.72 6.88
N THR A 37 -1.10 -0.91 5.64
CA THR A 37 -1.00 0.10 4.59
C THR A 37 -1.94 1.29 4.86
N LEU A 38 -3.15 1.03 5.38
CA LEU A 38 -4.09 2.08 5.77
C LEU A 38 -3.53 2.95 6.91
N ALA A 39 -3.00 2.34 7.96
CA ALA A 39 -2.39 3.05 9.08
C ALA A 39 -1.24 3.95 8.60
N ARG A 40 -0.37 3.45 7.72
CA ARG A 40 0.71 4.26 7.12
C ARG A 40 0.20 5.40 6.24
N ALA A 41 -0.84 5.18 5.45
CA ALA A 41 -1.43 6.24 4.64
C ALA A 41 -2.05 7.34 5.51
N GLN A 42 -2.66 6.95 6.64
CA GLN A 42 -3.19 7.88 7.64
C GLN A 42 -2.07 8.65 8.34
N ASP A 43 -0.97 7.99 8.73
CA ASP A 43 0.20 8.63 9.33
C ASP A 43 0.81 9.69 8.40
N MET A 44 1.08 9.32 7.13
CA MET A 44 1.54 10.27 6.11
C MET A 44 0.60 11.48 5.95
N LYS A 45 -0.72 11.25 6.00
CA LYS A 45 -1.72 12.31 5.90
C LYS A 45 -1.71 13.22 7.13
N THR A 46 -1.72 12.64 8.33
CA THR A 46 -1.79 13.36 9.62
C THR A 46 -0.53 14.21 9.84
N HIS A 47 0.64 13.63 9.60
CA HIS A 47 1.93 14.28 9.80
C HIS A 47 2.44 15.02 8.55
N ARG A 48 1.59 15.14 7.52
CA ARG A 48 1.80 15.95 6.29
C ARG A 48 3.11 15.63 5.56
N TYR A 49 3.50 14.37 5.51
CA TYR A 49 4.68 13.90 4.78
C TYR A 49 4.32 12.89 3.70
N PHE A 50 5.24 12.63 2.78
CA PHE A 50 5.08 11.61 1.74
C PHE A 50 6.42 10.92 1.48
N ALA A 51 6.66 9.84 2.20
CA ALA A 51 7.92 9.11 2.18
C ALA A 51 7.74 7.64 2.59
N HIS A 52 8.70 6.79 2.23
CA HIS A 52 8.70 5.40 2.68
C HIS A 52 9.06 5.22 4.16
N ARG A 53 9.62 6.23 4.81
CA ARG A 53 9.87 6.22 6.26
C ARG A 53 9.23 7.45 6.89
N ASN A 54 8.68 7.27 8.08
CA ASN A 54 8.27 8.42 8.89
C ASN A 54 9.54 9.26 9.19
N PRO A 55 9.53 10.58 8.93
CA PRO A 55 10.72 11.43 9.09
C PRO A 55 11.13 11.64 10.55
N ASP A 56 10.20 11.48 11.50
CA ASP A 56 10.44 11.70 12.92
C ASP A 56 10.75 10.38 13.65
N ALA A 57 9.91 9.36 13.45
CA ALA A 57 10.04 8.05 14.12
C ALA A 57 10.94 7.06 13.35
N GLY A 58 11.25 7.31 12.07
CA GLY A 58 12.06 6.43 11.22
C GLY A 58 11.35 5.16 10.72
N GLU A 59 10.11 4.91 11.17
CA GLU A 59 9.36 3.68 10.89
C GLU A 59 9.10 3.48 9.39
N GLY A 60 9.52 2.32 8.89
CA GLY A 60 9.41 1.90 7.49
C GLY A 60 8.32 0.86 7.26
N PRO A 61 8.08 0.45 6.00
CA PRO A 61 6.96 -0.43 5.68
C PRO A 61 7.09 -1.80 6.32
N ARG A 62 8.32 -2.28 6.50
CA ARG A 62 8.59 -3.54 7.20
C ARG A 62 8.17 -3.50 8.67
N ASP A 63 8.33 -2.35 9.33
CA ASP A 63 7.98 -2.19 10.74
C ASP A 63 6.45 -2.24 10.91
N ALA A 64 5.71 -1.56 10.03
CA ALA A 64 4.24 -1.63 10.00
C ALA A 64 3.71 -3.04 9.66
N ILE A 65 4.34 -3.76 8.74
CA ILE A 65 3.98 -5.14 8.40
C ILE A 65 4.20 -6.08 9.61
N LYS A 66 5.32 -5.89 10.34
CA LYS A 66 5.59 -6.64 11.57
C LYS A 66 4.59 -6.31 12.68
N ALA A 67 4.18 -5.04 12.82
CA ALA A 67 3.23 -4.61 13.84
C ALA A 67 1.85 -5.28 13.70
N VAL A 68 1.45 -5.66 12.48
CA VAL A 68 0.21 -6.44 12.23
C VAL A 68 0.44 -7.96 12.27
N GLY A 69 1.56 -8.42 12.84
CA GLY A 69 1.88 -9.83 13.01
C GLY A 69 2.26 -10.57 11.72
N HIS A 70 2.53 -9.86 10.63
CA HIS A 70 2.93 -10.47 9.36
C HIS A 70 4.44 -10.44 9.17
N VAL A 71 5.03 -11.56 8.74
CA VAL A 71 6.45 -11.67 8.43
C VAL A 71 6.62 -12.01 6.96
N ALA A 72 7.17 -11.07 6.20
CA ALA A 72 7.47 -11.26 4.79
C ALA A 72 8.97 -11.50 4.58
N LYS A 73 9.32 -12.51 3.77
CA LYS A 73 10.72 -12.75 3.35
C LYS A 73 11.27 -11.56 2.55
N VAL A 74 10.44 -11.03 1.66
CA VAL A 74 10.73 -9.84 0.86
C VAL A 74 9.47 -8.97 0.83
N SER A 75 9.64 -7.67 0.90
CA SER A 75 8.55 -6.69 0.78
C SER A 75 9.02 -5.46 0.02
N ALA A 76 8.10 -4.89 -0.77
CA ALA A 76 8.25 -3.64 -1.47
C ALA A 76 6.91 -2.88 -1.36
N VAL A 77 6.96 -1.55 -1.43
CA VAL A 77 5.77 -0.70 -1.27
C VAL A 77 5.79 0.41 -2.30
N ASN A 78 4.66 0.62 -2.96
CA ASN A 78 4.41 1.77 -3.81
C ASN A 78 3.50 2.74 -3.05
N ILE A 79 3.80 4.04 -3.09
CA ILE A 79 2.98 5.11 -2.52
C ILE A 79 2.59 6.09 -3.62
N ALA A 80 1.37 6.63 -3.55
CA ALA A 80 0.88 7.64 -4.48
C ALA A 80 0.10 8.71 -3.73
N ARG A 81 0.17 9.96 -4.22
CA ARG A 81 -0.56 11.10 -3.68
C ARG A 81 -0.96 12.02 -4.82
N GLY A 82 -2.19 12.52 -4.78
CA GLY A 82 -2.67 13.48 -5.78
C GLY A 82 -3.26 12.84 -7.05
N ASN A 83 -3.33 11.51 -7.11
CA ASN A 83 -4.09 10.83 -8.15
C ASN A 83 -5.56 11.22 -8.00
N ARG A 84 -6.10 11.88 -9.03
CA ARG A 84 -7.51 12.25 -9.15
C ARG A 84 -8.14 11.39 -10.23
#